data_AF-A0A923PYF1-F1
#
_entry.id   AF-A0A923PYF1-F1
#
_cell.length_a   1.000
_cell.length_b   1.000
_cell.length_c   1.000
_cell.angle_alpha   90.00
_cell.angle_beta   90.00
_cell.angle_gamma   90.00
#
_symmetry.space_group_name_H-M   'P 1'
#
loop_
_entity.id
_entity.type
_entity.pdbx_description
1 polymer ?
#
loop_
_entity_poly.entity_id
_entity_poly.type
_entity_poly.pdbx_seq_one_letter_code
_entity_poly.pdbx_strand_id
1 'polypeptide(L)'
;MDDMDDETAIMRWLQREKPDVLISPGGEQLPALLKRRGWRVPEDIGLAWLACTRPGHACSGVCQNGELIGATAVDTLINLVERNERGLPAQATTLMVEGLWNEGRTLRPVVAVQ
;
A
#
# COMPACT_ATOMS: atom_id res chain seq x y z
N MET A 1 -1.06 3.92 24.65
CA MET A 1 -2.44 4.33 24.95
C MET A 1 -2.88 5.04 23.68
N ASP A 2 -3.57 4.33 22.78
CA ASP A 2 -4.35 4.89 21.63
C ASP A 2 -4.86 3.81 20.64
N ASP A 3 -4.31 2.59 20.63
CA ASP A 3 -4.75 1.55 19.65
C ASP A 3 -6.24 1.17 19.73
N MET A 4 -6.83 1.17 20.93
CA MET A 4 -8.24 0.78 21.14
C MET A 4 -9.23 1.88 20.70
N ASP A 5 -8.80 3.14 20.75
CA ASP A 5 -9.60 4.28 20.29
C ASP A 5 -9.65 4.31 18.76
N ASP A 6 -8.55 3.98 18.10
CA ASP A 6 -8.48 3.84 16.64
C ASP A 6 -9.35 2.69 16.12
N GLU A 7 -9.29 1.50 16.74
CA GLU A 7 -10.17 0.39 16.37
C GLU A 7 -11.66 0.74 16.51
N THR A 8 -12.01 1.49 17.56
CA THR A 8 -13.39 1.87 17.81
C THR A 8 -13.86 2.94 16.82
N ALA A 9 -12.97 3.88 16.47
CA ALA A 9 -13.24 4.91 15.47
C ALA A 9 -13.48 4.31 14.08
N ILE A 10 -12.63 3.37 13.63
CA ILE A 10 -12.80 2.72 12.32
C ILE A 10 -14.10 1.91 12.25
N MET A 11 -14.47 1.19 13.32
CA MET A 11 -15.73 0.43 13.33
C MET A 11 -16.96 1.34 13.27
N ARG A 12 -16.94 2.46 14.01
CA ARG A 12 -18.00 3.47 13.95
C ARG A 12 -18.12 4.08 12.56
N TRP A 13 -16.98 4.36 11.92
CA TRP A 13 -16.95 4.89 10.56
C TRP A 13 -17.48 3.86 9.54
N LEU A 14 -17.05 2.59 9.61
CA LEU A 14 -17.54 1.52 8.74
C LEU A 14 -19.06 1.33 8.82
N GLN A 15 -19.63 1.38 10.03
CA GLN A 15 -21.07 1.26 10.22
C GLN A 15 -21.86 2.45 9.64
N ARG A 16 -21.28 3.66 9.69
CA ARG A 16 -21.90 4.88 9.21
C ARG A 16 -21.82 5.03 7.70
N GLU A 17 -20.63 4.88 7.14
CA GLU A 17 -20.35 5.13 5.72
C GLU A 17 -20.61 3.92 4.83
N LYS A 18 -20.54 2.70 5.38
CA LYS A 18 -20.77 1.42 4.67
C LYS A 18 -20.02 1.32 3.32
N PRO A 19 -18.69 1.55 3.30
CA PRO A 19 -17.93 1.49 2.06
C PRO A 19 -17.85 0.05 1.52
N ASP A 20 -17.79 -0.09 0.20
CA ASP A 20 -17.52 -1.39 -0.44
C ASP A 20 -16.05 -1.82 -0.31
N VAL A 21 -15.13 -0.86 -0.21
CA VAL A 21 -13.68 -1.10 -0.18
C VAL A 21 -13.00 -0.16 0.82
N LEU A 22 -12.07 -0.70 1.59
CA LEU A 22 -11.13 0.04 2.42
C LEU A 22 -9.76 0.12 1.75
N ILE A 23 -9.18 1.31 1.69
CA ILE A 23 -7.83 1.55 1.17
C ILE A 23 -6.98 2.11 2.31
N SER A 24 -5.85 1.48 2.62
CA SER A 24 -5.04 1.87 3.79
C SER A 24 -3.55 1.64 3.59
N PRO A 25 -2.68 2.47 4.20
CA PRO A 25 -1.25 2.18 4.34
C PRO A 25 -0.94 1.11 5.41
N GLY A 26 -1.83 0.92 6.40
CA GLY A 26 -1.70 -0.07 7.50
C GLY A 26 -2.44 -1.38 7.21
N GLY A 27 -2.38 -1.87 5.97
CA GLY A 27 -3.19 -2.98 5.49
C GLY A 27 -2.87 -4.35 6.08
N GLU A 28 -1.73 -4.55 6.75
CA GLU A 28 -1.33 -5.86 7.28
C GLU A 28 -2.19 -6.31 8.47
N GLN A 29 -2.51 -5.39 9.38
CA GLN A 29 -3.26 -5.68 10.60
C GLN A 29 -4.79 -5.64 10.38
N LEU A 30 -5.23 -4.93 9.34
CA LEU A 30 -6.64 -4.70 9.03
C LEU A 30 -7.47 -5.98 8.80
N PRO A 31 -7.00 -7.01 8.07
CA PRO A 31 -7.73 -8.26 7.92
C PRO A 31 -8.06 -8.93 9.25
N ALA A 32 -7.09 -8.96 10.18
CA ALA A 32 -7.27 -9.56 11.50
C ALA A 32 -8.25 -8.75 12.36
N LEU A 33 -8.17 -7.42 12.30
CA LEU A 33 -9.10 -6.50 12.96
C LEU A 33 -10.54 -6.70 12.45
N LEU A 34 -10.73 -6.67 11.14
CA LEU A 34 -12.04 -6.85 10.50
C LEU A 34 -12.65 -8.20 10.87
N LYS A 35 -11.86 -9.28 10.78
CA LYS A 35 -12.29 -10.63 11.16
C LYS A 35 -12.72 -10.71 12.64
N ARG A 36 -11.95 -10.13 13.55
CA ARG A 36 -12.29 -10.06 15.00
C ARG A 36 -13.61 -9.33 15.26
N ARG A 37 -13.98 -8.39 14.40
CA ARG A 37 -15.19 -7.58 14.50
C ARG A 37 -16.36 -8.15 13.68
N GLY A 38 -16.19 -9.36 13.11
CA GLY A 38 -17.23 -10.10 12.39
C GLY A 38 -17.38 -9.76 10.91
N TRP A 39 -16.45 -9.00 10.32
CA TRP A 39 -16.45 -8.68 8.90
C TRP A 39 -15.63 -9.70 8.10
N ARG A 40 -16.15 -10.14 6.96
CA ARG A 40 -15.46 -11.01 6.01
C ARG A 40 -14.84 -10.18 4.88
N VAL A 41 -13.62 -10.55 4.51
CA VAL A 41 -12.86 -9.94 3.42
C VAL A 41 -12.52 -11.04 2.43
N PRO A 42 -12.92 -10.94 1.15
CA PRO A 42 -13.50 -9.77 0.46
C PRO A 42 -15.04 -9.68 0.47
N GLU A 43 -15.75 -10.61 1.13
CA GLU A 43 -17.20 -10.79 0.92
C GLU A 43 -18.03 -9.62 1.44
N ASP A 44 -17.79 -9.18 2.68
CA ASP A 44 -18.54 -8.07 3.27
C ASP A 44 -17.91 -6.72 2.90
N ILE A 45 -16.57 -6.66 2.84
CA ILE A 45 -15.81 -5.46 2.46
C ILE A 45 -14.51 -5.85 1.75
N GLY A 46 -14.18 -5.14 0.66
CA GLY A 46 -12.88 -5.25 0.01
C GLY A 46 -11.79 -4.50 0.75
N LEU A 47 -10.53 -4.93 0.62
CA LEU A 47 -9.37 -4.26 1.21
C LEU A 47 -8.24 -4.16 0.19
N ALA A 48 -7.74 -2.95 -0.03
CA ALA A 48 -6.54 -2.67 -0.80
C ALA A 48 -5.44 -2.06 0.10
N TRP A 49 -4.26 -2.67 0.11
CA TRP A 49 -3.12 -2.21 0.90
C TRP A 49 -2.14 -1.41 0.04
N LEU A 50 -1.82 -0.17 0.43
CA LEU A 50 -0.92 0.71 -0.32
C LEU A 50 0.58 0.36 -0.20
N ALA A 51 0.93 -0.58 0.69
CA ALA A 51 2.30 -0.91 1.02
C ALA A 51 2.52 -2.43 1.16
N CYS A 52 2.03 -3.22 0.20
CA CYS A 52 2.32 -4.65 0.17
C CYS A 52 3.83 -4.89 0.23
N THR A 53 4.26 -5.71 1.18
CA THR A 53 5.69 -5.93 1.48
C THR A 53 6.43 -6.67 0.38
N ARG A 54 5.70 -7.42 -0.46
CA ARG A 54 6.27 -8.20 -1.56
C ARG A 54 5.23 -8.55 -2.63
N PRO A 55 5.67 -8.86 -3.87
CA PRO A 55 4.82 -9.51 -4.86
C PRO A 55 4.31 -10.87 -4.34
N GLY A 56 3.08 -11.22 -4.72
CA GLY A 56 2.42 -12.46 -4.28
C GLY A 56 1.95 -12.43 -2.82
N HIS A 57 1.87 -11.25 -2.20
CA HIS A 57 1.29 -11.10 -0.88
C HIS A 57 -0.21 -11.43 -0.91
N ALA A 58 -0.76 -11.95 0.19
CA ALA A 58 -2.16 -12.38 0.26
C ALA A 58 -3.15 -11.20 0.17
N CYS A 59 -2.77 -10.01 0.64
CA CYS A 59 -3.57 -8.79 0.49
C CYS A 59 -3.40 -8.20 -0.91
N SER A 60 -4.52 -7.86 -1.54
CA SER A 60 -4.57 -7.06 -2.77
C SER A 60 -4.03 -5.66 -2.50
N GLY A 61 -3.29 -5.07 -3.44
CA GLY A 61 -2.72 -3.74 -3.20
C GLY A 61 -1.50 -3.39 -4.05
N VAL A 62 -0.75 -2.37 -3.62
CA VAL A 62 0.44 -1.87 -4.32
C VAL A 62 1.70 -2.36 -3.63
N CYS A 63 2.56 -3.05 -4.38
CA CYS A 63 3.92 -3.38 -3.98
C CYS A 63 4.87 -2.29 -4.50
N GLN A 64 5.47 -1.51 -3.59
CA GLN A 64 6.25 -0.30 -3.93
C GLN A 64 7.62 -0.58 -4.58
N ASN A 65 8.08 -1.84 -4.58
CA ASN A 65 9.39 -2.23 -5.13
C ASN A 65 10.60 -1.48 -4.50
N GLY A 66 10.70 -1.56 -3.16
CA GLY A 66 11.76 -0.90 -2.40
C GLY A 66 13.19 -1.30 -2.81
N GLU A 67 13.37 -2.53 -3.31
CA GLU A 67 14.65 -3.01 -3.82
C GLU A 67 15.09 -2.22 -5.05
N LEU A 68 14.21 -2.05 -6.04
CA LEU A 68 14.51 -1.25 -7.23
C LEU A 68 14.71 0.23 -6.88
N ILE A 69 13.91 0.78 -5.96
CA ILE A 69 14.10 2.15 -5.46
C ILE A 69 15.52 2.32 -4.90
N GLY A 70 15.98 1.40 -4.05
CA GLY A 70 17.32 1.43 -3.48
C GLY A 70 18.41 1.31 -4.55
N ALA A 71 18.26 0.37 -5.49
CA ALA A 71 19.20 0.19 -6.60
C ALA A 71 19.29 1.45 -7.48
N THR A 72 18.16 2.05 -7.85
CA THR A 72 18.09 3.29 -8.63
C THR A 72 18.71 4.47 -7.88
N ALA A 73 18.52 4.56 -6.55
CA ALA A 73 19.14 5.60 -5.75
C ALA A 73 20.68 5.48 -5.72
N VAL A 74 21.21 4.27 -5.56
CA VAL A 74 22.66 4.00 -5.60
C VAL A 74 23.24 4.30 -6.98
N ASP A 75 22.59 3.85 -8.04
CA ASP A 75 23.02 4.11 -9.42
C ASP A 75 23.02 5.61 -9.74
N THR A 76 22.01 6.35 -9.26
CA THR A 76 21.96 7.81 -9.38
C THR A 76 23.16 8.46 -8.69
N LEU A 77 23.52 8.02 -7.48
CA LEU A 77 24.68 8.55 -6.75
C LEU A 77 26.00 8.26 -7.47
N ILE A 78 26.18 7.04 -7.99
CA ILE A 78 27.37 6.67 -8.78
C ILE A 78 27.50 7.62 -9.98
N ASN A 79 26.41 7.85 -10.71
CA ASN A 79 26.40 8.75 -11.85
C ASN A 79 26.77 10.20 -11.49
N LEU A 80 26.36 10.70 -10.33
CA LEU A 80 26.77 12.03 -9.84
C LEU A 80 28.28 12.07 -9.56
N VAL A 81 28.82 11.03 -8.93
CA VAL A 81 30.25 10.93 -8.60
C VAL A 81 31.11 10.88 -9.86
N GLU A 82 30.75 10.03 -10.83
CA GLU A 82 31.48 9.89 -12.10
C GLU A 82 31.49 11.18 -12.92
N ARG A 83 30.42 11.98 -12.84
CA ARG A 83 30.34 13.31 -13.48
C ARG A 83 30.93 14.44 -12.63
N ASN A 84 31.50 14.10 -11.47
CA ASN A 84 32.06 15.04 -10.51
C ASN A 84 31.06 16.13 -10.05
N GLU A 85 29.76 15.79 -10.03
CA GLU A 85 28.69 16.65 -9.52
C GLU A 85 28.74 16.67 -7.99
N ARG A 86 28.82 17.87 -7.40
CA ARG A 86 29.01 18.07 -5.96
C ARG A 86 28.17 19.23 -5.44
N GLY A 87 27.82 19.17 -4.16
CA GLY A 87 27.02 20.19 -3.51
C GLY A 87 25.54 20.09 -3.88
N LEU A 88 24.78 21.14 -3.56
CA LEU A 88 23.36 21.21 -3.88
C LEU A 88 23.17 21.63 -5.35
N PRO A 89 22.38 20.90 -6.15
CA PRO A 89 22.11 21.31 -7.52
C PRO A 89 21.26 22.60 -7.52
N ALA A 90 21.44 23.44 -8.54
CA ALA A 90 20.62 24.64 -8.71
C ALA A 90 19.12 24.29 -8.89
N GLN A 91 18.83 23.10 -9.42
CA GLN A 91 17.49 22.55 -9.56
C GLN A 91 17.48 21.08 -9.17
N ALA A 92 16.59 20.70 -8.25
CA ALA A 92 16.42 19.31 -7.84
C ALA A 92 15.70 18.49 -8.90
N THR A 93 16.15 17.25 -9.10
CA THR A 93 15.49 16.26 -9.96
C THR A 93 14.84 15.18 -9.10
N THR A 94 13.68 14.69 -9.52
CA THR A 94 12.97 13.57 -8.88
C THR A 94 12.90 12.39 -9.85
N LEU A 95 13.23 11.20 -9.35
CA LEU A 95 13.09 9.94 -10.06
C LEU A 95 11.93 9.16 -9.44
N MET A 96 11.04 8.61 -10.27
CA MET A 96 9.90 7.82 -9.83
C MET A 96 10.07 6.37 -10.28
N VAL A 97 9.99 5.44 -9.33
CA VAL A 97 9.82 4.01 -9.61
C VAL A 97 8.37 3.68 -9.33
N GLU A 98 7.65 3.16 -10.33
CA GLU A 98 6.24 2.84 -10.17
C GLU A 98 6.04 1.60 -9.30
N GLY A 99 5.02 1.67 -8.44
CA GLY A 99 4.54 0.51 -7.70
C GLY A 99 3.85 -0.48 -8.63
N LEU A 100 4.00 -1.76 -8.34
CA LEU A 100 3.35 -2.82 -9.08
C LEU A 100 2.08 -3.27 -8.36
N TRP A 101 1.02 -3.49 -9.12
CA TRP A 101 -0.19 -4.07 -8.57
C TRP A 101 0.04 -5.52 -8.14
N ASN A 102 -0.41 -5.84 -6.93
CA ASN A 102 -0.45 -7.19 -6.38
C ASN A 102 -1.92 -7.61 -6.27
N GLU A 103 -2.34 -8.60 -7.06
CA GLU A 103 -3.74 -9.03 -7.11
C GLU A 103 -4.28 -9.49 -5.76
N GLY A 104 -3.50 -10.26 -4.98
CA GLY A 104 -3.91 -10.78 -3.67
C GLY A 104 -5.26 -11.50 -3.69
N ARG A 105 -5.96 -11.47 -2.54
CA ARG A 105 -7.26 -12.14 -2.34
C ARG A 105 -8.27 -11.30 -1.54
N THR A 106 -7.96 -10.03 -1.30
CA THR A 106 -8.76 -9.17 -0.41
C THR A 106 -9.69 -8.23 -1.15
N LEU A 107 -9.70 -8.26 -2.48
CA LEU A 107 -10.71 -7.62 -3.31
C LEU A 107 -11.60 -8.66 -4.00
N ARG A 108 -12.84 -8.27 -4.28
CA ARG A 108 -13.77 -9.11 -5.05
C ARG A 108 -13.31 -9.15 -6.51
N PRO A 109 -13.42 -10.30 -7.20
CA PRO A 109 -13.15 -10.36 -8.64
C PRO A 109 -14.07 -9.40 -9.40
N VAL A 110 -13.53 -8.72 -10.41
CA VAL A 110 -14.36 -7.98 -11.35
C VAL A 110 -15.13 -9.00 -12.17
N VAL A 111 -16.46 -9.04 -12.00
CA VAL A 111 -17.31 -9.81 -12.89
C VAL A 111 -17.41 -9.01 -14.19
N ALA A 112 -16.79 -9.51 -15.27
CA ALA A 112 -16.95 -8.92 -16.58
C ALA A 112 -18.44 -8.97 -16.95
N VAL A 113 -19.06 -7.81 -17.11
CA VAL A 113 -20.41 -7.70 -17.67
C VAL A 113 -20.25 -7.93 -19.18
N GLN A 114 -20.84 -9.02 -19.69
CA GLN A 114 -20.92 -9.29 -21.12
C GLN A 114 -21.94 -8.37 -21.80
#